data_AF-A0A9W8JIX8-F1
#
_entry.id   AF-A0A9W8JIX8-F1
#
_cell.length_a   1.000
_cell.length_b   1.000
_cell.length_c   1.000
_cell.angle_alpha   90.00
_cell.angle_beta   90.00
_cell.angle_gamma   90.00
#
_symmetry.space_group_name_H-M   'P 1'
#
loop_
_entity.id
_entity.type
_entity.pdbx_description
1 polymer ?
#
loop_
_entity_poly.entity_id
_entity_poly.type
_entity_poly.pdbx_seq_one_letter_code
_entity_poly.pdbx_strand_id
1 'polypeptide(L)'
;MSAAKRKIAEILEKEQPASGSKDVPNRRQAGHERPAQRRQNEAHGGNTPGPSGAASTSSPDATPVVQRLAYPDVRRTTVKQTPFQLPTRITSFSHDEQHVQRFDDSALRYYVEPPRGARLDYGYDRWIRKPDVRGRLDGLLNAICELKKDPAKAASVPDNGVVCWRGIMTK
;
A
#
# COMPACT_ATOMS: atom_id res chain seq x y z
N MET A 1 -39.83 23.23 2.15
CA MET A 1 -38.39 23.31 1.80
C MET A 1 -37.62 23.70 3.06
N SER A 2 -36.69 22.84 3.49
CA SER A 2 -36.15 22.78 4.86
C SER A 2 -35.09 23.85 5.17
N ALA A 3 -35.10 24.32 6.41
CA ALA A 3 -34.28 25.40 7.01
C ALA A 3 -32.75 25.17 6.96
N ALA A 4 -32.29 23.99 6.55
CA ALA A 4 -30.86 23.67 6.44
C ALA A 4 -30.13 24.38 5.30
N LYS A 5 -30.83 24.93 4.30
CA LYS A 5 -30.21 25.63 3.15
C LYS A 5 -29.82 27.08 3.42
N ARG A 6 -30.27 27.69 4.52
CA ARG A 6 -29.97 29.10 4.82
C ARG A 6 -28.64 29.33 5.53
N LYS A 7 -28.08 28.31 6.20
CA LYS A 7 -26.83 28.46 6.98
C LYS A 7 -25.53 28.34 6.16
N ILE A 8 -25.60 27.81 4.94
CA ILE A 8 -24.41 27.59 4.10
C ILE A 8 -24.09 28.82 3.23
N ALA A 9 -25.09 29.64 2.92
CA ALA A 9 -24.90 30.86 2.12
C ALA A 9 -24.21 32.01 2.88
N GLU A 10 -24.20 31.98 4.21
CA GLU A 10 -23.65 33.06 5.05
C GLU A 10 -22.13 32.92 5.31
N ILE A 11 -21.54 31.77 4.99
CA ILE A 11 -20.11 31.48 5.26
C ILE A 11 -19.23 31.73 4.02
N LEU A 12 -19.83 31.96 2.84
CA LEU A 12 -19.09 32.08 1.57
C LEU A 12 -18.84 33.52 1.09
N GLU A 13 -19.19 34.55 1.89
CA GLU A 13 -19.12 35.96 1.47
C GLU A 13 -18.15 36.80 2.31
N LYS A 14 -17.05 36.21 2.81
CA LYS A 14 -15.95 36.95 3.43
C LYS A 14 -14.61 36.67 2.76
N GLU A 15 -14.54 37.18 1.54
CA GLU A 15 -13.41 37.83 0.87
C GLU A 15 -12.06 37.95 1.62
N GLN A 16 -11.01 37.47 0.93
CA GLN A 16 -9.65 38.05 0.80
C GLN A 16 -9.69 39.46 0.15
N PRO A 17 -8.60 40.21 -0.18
CA PRO A 17 -7.15 39.98 -0.04
C PRO A 17 -6.35 41.23 0.43
N ALA A 18 -5.02 41.11 0.59
CA ALA A 18 -4.05 42.12 0.13
C ALA A 18 -2.59 41.60 0.11
N SER A 19 -1.87 42.05 -0.90
CA SER A 19 -0.48 41.77 -1.32
C SER A 19 0.61 42.37 -0.44
N GLY A 20 1.84 41.82 -0.48
CA GLY A 20 3.05 42.56 -0.09
C GLY A 20 4.35 41.77 0.09
N SER A 21 5.14 41.66 -0.99
CA SER A 21 6.60 41.93 -1.10
C SER A 21 7.59 41.73 0.08
N LYS A 22 8.73 41.09 -0.26
CA LYS A 22 10.14 41.27 0.21
C LYS A 22 10.62 40.60 1.51
N ASP A 23 11.60 39.70 1.36
CA ASP A 23 13.04 39.91 1.70
C ASP A 23 13.76 38.62 2.18
N VAL A 24 14.88 38.36 1.53
CA VAL A 24 15.93 37.39 1.93
C VAL A 24 16.85 38.12 2.92
N PRO A 25 17.36 37.45 3.97
CA PRO A 25 18.81 37.27 3.99
C PRO A 25 19.30 35.91 4.48
N ASN A 26 20.35 35.50 3.80
CA ASN A 26 21.34 34.47 4.13
C ASN A 26 22.19 34.92 5.34
N ARG A 27 22.45 34.03 6.32
CA ARG A 27 23.61 34.19 7.22
C ARG A 27 24.20 32.84 7.65
N ARG A 28 25.50 32.72 7.34
CA ARG A 28 26.45 31.65 7.64
C ARG A 28 26.88 31.62 9.12
N GLN A 29 27.53 30.49 9.46
CA GLN A 29 28.63 30.20 10.44
C GLN A 29 28.18 29.16 11.49
N ALA A 30 28.72 27.94 11.58
CA ALA A 30 30.10 27.42 11.68
C ALA A 30 30.71 27.51 13.10
N GLY A 31 31.21 26.37 13.61
CA GLY A 31 32.07 26.23 14.81
C GLY A 31 31.48 25.27 15.86
N HIS A 32 32.07 24.08 16.09
CA HIS A 32 33.12 23.80 17.10
C HIS A 32 32.47 23.56 18.50
N GLU A 33 32.69 22.49 19.28
CA GLU A 33 33.82 21.58 19.51
C GLU A 33 33.37 20.25 20.19
N ARG A 34 34.15 19.18 20.02
CA ARG A 34 34.28 18.03 20.95
C ARG A 34 35.39 18.35 21.97
N PRO A 35 35.43 17.78 23.20
CA PRO A 35 36.06 16.45 23.47
C PRO A 35 35.32 15.65 24.58
N ALA A 36 35.22 14.32 24.57
CA ALA A 36 36.21 13.23 24.76
C ALA A 36 36.88 13.16 26.16
N GLN A 37 36.51 12.15 26.96
CA GLN A 37 37.34 11.24 27.80
C GLN A 37 36.45 10.58 28.87
N ARG A 38 36.39 9.26 29.12
CA ARG A 38 37.36 8.15 29.26
C ARG A 38 37.35 7.67 30.71
N ARG A 39 36.99 6.39 30.92
CA ARG A 39 37.57 5.35 31.83
C ARG A 39 36.50 4.26 32.01
N GLN A 40 36.72 3.01 31.56
CA GLN A 40 37.43 1.89 32.24
C GLN A 40 36.86 1.64 33.64
N ASN A 41 36.57 0.45 34.15
CA ASN A 41 36.62 -0.97 33.78
C ASN A 41 35.70 -1.66 34.82
N GLU A 42 35.21 -2.88 34.57
CA GLU A 42 35.34 -4.00 35.53
C GLU A 42 34.56 -5.24 35.04
N ALA A 43 35.30 -6.35 35.00
CA ALA A 43 34.81 -7.70 34.81
C ALA A 43 34.54 -8.31 36.18
N HIS A 44 33.38 -8.93 36.38
CA HIS A 44 33.16 -9.95 37.41
C HIS A 44 32.17 -10.99 36.86
N GLY A 45 32.62 -12.25 36.86
CA GLY A 45 31.86 -13.40 36.39
C GLY A 45 30.75 -13.84 37.34
N GLY A 46 29.80 -14.59 36.79
CA GLY A 46 28.73 -15.25 37.55
C GLY A 46 27.87 -16.10 36.64
N ASN A 47 28.16 -17.40 36.62
CA ASN A 47 27.33 -18.47 36.06
C ASN A 47 25.90 -18.41 36.61
N THR A 48 24.89 -18.42 35.73
CA THR A 48 23.56 -18.96 36.08
C THR A 48 22.91 -19.60 34.85
N PRO A 49 22.32 -20.81 34.96
CA PRO A 49 22.00 -21.66 33.83
C PRO A 49 20.67 -21.27 33.17
N GLY A 50 20.61 -21.47 31.86
CA GLY A 50 19.41 -21.22 31.06
C GLY A 50 18.27 -22.19 31.41
N PRO A 51 17.01 -21.73 31.42
CA PRO A 51 15.88 -22.64 31.37
C PRO A 51 15.76 -23.18 29.94
N SER A 52 16.21 -24.42 29.81
CA SER A 52 15.59 -25.52 29.07
C SER A 52 14.66 -25.10 27.93
N GLY A 53 15.08 -25.40 26.70
CA GLY A 53 14.20 -25.43 25.55
C GLY A 53 12.94 -26.21 25.88
N ALA A 54 11.81 -25.51 25.88
CA ALA A 54 10.51 -26.14 25.70
C ALA A 54 10.55 -26.72 24.28
N ALA A 55 10.82 -28.02 24.20
CA ALA A 55 10.62 -28.81 23.01
C ALA A 55 9.21 -28.53 22.50
N SER A 56 9.14 -27.89 21.35
CA SER A 56 7.96 -27.89 20.51
C SER A 56 7.57 -29.35 20.29
N THR A 57 6.47 -29.77 20.89
CA THR A 57 5.72 -30.96 20.49
C THR A 57 5.17 -30.69 19.10
N SER A 58 6.03 -30.76 18.09
CA SER A 58 5.60 -30.91 16.71
C SER A 58 5.10 -32.34 16.58
N SER A 59 3.78 -32.51 16.67
CA SER A 59 3.13 -33.76 16.26
C SER A 59 3.63 -34.13 14.86
N PRO A 60 4.37 -35.24 14.70
CA PRO A 60 4.65 -35.79 13.39
C PRO A 60 3.39 -36.53 12.93
N ASP A 61 3.10 -36.48 11.63
CA ASP A 61 2.14 -37.37 10.96
C ASP A 61 0.68 -36.88 10.82
N ALA A 62 0.48 -35.60 10.51
CA ALA A 62 -0.69 -35.22 9.71
C ALA A 62 -0.38 -35.47 8.23
N THR A 63 -0.78 -36.62 7.69
CA THR A 63 -0.78 -36.84 6.23
C THR A 63 -1.57 -35.72 5.55
N PRO A 64 -1.04 -35.07 4.50
CA PRO A 64 -1.73 -33.96 3.85
C PRO A 64 -3.03 -34.47 3.23
N VAL A 65 -4.16 -33.98 3.75
CA VAL A 65 -5.48 -34.25 3.17
C VAL A 65 -5.52 -33.57 1.79
N VAL A 66 -5.35 -34.34 0.73
CA VAL A 66 -5.43 -33.84 -0.64
C VAL A 66 -6.90 -33.69 -1.02
N GLN A 67 -7.40 -32.47 -1.00
CA GLN A 67 -8.71 -32.15 -1.55
C GLN A 67 -8.61 -31.97 -3.06
N ARG A 68 -9.44 -32.71 -3.82
CA ARG A 68 -9.48 -32.63 -5.29
C ARG A 68 -10.80 -32.03 -5.74
N LEU A 69 -10.73 -30.92 -6.45
CA LEU A 69 -11.90 -30.30 -7.07
C LEU A 69 -12.04 -30.83 -8.50
N ALA A 70 -13.22 -31.33 -8.84
CA ALA A 70 -13.53 -31.79 -10.20
C ALA A 70 -13.88 -30.59 -11.10
N TYR A 71 -13.41 -30.63 -12.35
CA TYR A 71 -13.82 -29.63 -13.33
C TYR A 71 -15.31 -29.75 -13.64
N PRO A 72 -16.03 -28.64 -13.84
CA PRO A 72 -17.43 -28.66 -14.22
C PRO A 72 -17.61 -29.27 -15.62
N ASP A 73 -18.71 -30.00 -15.82
CA ASP A 73 -19.08 -30.55 -17.13
C ASP A 73 -19.59 -29.45 -18.06
N VAL A 74 -18.78 -29.11 -19.06
CA VAL A 74 -19.02 -28.06 -20.07
C VAL A 74 -20.31 -28.32 -20.88
N ARG A 75 -20.78 -29.58 -20.96
CA ARG A 75 -21.98 -29.95 -21.72
C ARG A 75 -23.28 -29.72 -20.94
N ARG A 76 -23.19 -29.51 -19.62
CA ARG A 76 -24.34 -29.48 -18.69
C ARG A 76 -24.47 -28.15 -17.95
N THR A 77 -23.82 -27.09 -18.40
CA THR A 77 -23.74 -25.81 -17.68
C THR A 77 -25.05 -25.02 -17.68
N THR A 78 -26.00 -25.43 -16.84
CA THR A 78 -26.86 -24.48 -16.14
C THR A 78 -26.03 -23.92 -14.98
N VAL A 79 -25.20 -22.92 -15.26
CA VAL A 79 -24.41 -22.25 -14.21
C VAL A 79 -25.40 -21.52 -13.32
N LYS A 80 -25.63 -22.05 -12.11
CA LYS A 80 -26.37 -21.32 -11.08
C LYS A 80 -25.63 -19.99 -10.88
N GLN A 81 -26.30 -18.88 -11.17
CA GLN A 81 -25.70 -17.56 -10.97
C GLN A 81 -25.32 -17.43 -9.50
N THR A 82 -24.03 -17.28 -9.24
CA THR A 82 -23.51 -17.08 -7.89
C THR A 82 -23.68 -15.60 -7.56
N PRO A 83 -24.27 -15.26 -6.40
CA PRO A 83 -24.34 -13.87 -5.96
C PRO A 83 -22.94 -13.25 -5.97
N PHE A 84 -22.78 -12.15 -6.69
CA PHE A 84 -21.52 -11.43 -6.79
C PHE A 84 -21.70 -10.05 -6.18
N GLN A 85 -20.86 -9.72 -5.20
CA GLN A 85 -20.86 -8.41 -4.58
C GLN A 85 -20.25 -7.38 -5.51
N LEU A 86 -20.87 -6.18 -5.60
CA LEU A 86 -20.31 -5.08 -6.36
C LEU A 86 -18.94 -4.67 -5.77
N PRO A 87 -17.85 -4.60 -6.57
CA PRO A 87 -16.55 -4.22 -6.06
C PRO A 87 -16.53 -2.77 -5.56
N THR A 88 -16.15 -2.58 -4.29
CA THR A 88 -15.94 -1.26 -3.69
C THR A 88 -14.44 -1.01 -3.53
N ARG A 89 -13.99 0.20 -3.91
CA ARG A 89 -12.59 0.58 -3.69
C ARG A 89 -12.37 0.88 -2.21
N ILE A 90 -11.45 0.14 -1.60
CA ILE A 90 -11.06 0.32 -0.19
C ILE A 90 -9.81 1.20 -0.08
N THR A 91 -8.82 0.99 -0.96
CA THR A 91 -7.58 1.77 -0.99
C THR A 91 -6.96 1.76 -2.40
N SER A 92 -6.02 2.67 -2.65
CA SER A 92 -5.17 2.74 -3.85
C SER A 92 -3.73 3.04 -3.44
N PHE A 93 -2.79 2.66 -4.31
CA PHE A 93 -1.39 3.06 -4.21
C PHE A 93 -0.81 3.16 -5.62
N SER A 94 0.24 3.95 -5.75
CA SER A 94 0.98 4.20 -6.98
C SER A 94 2.38 3.61 -6.88
N HIS A 95 3.04 3.45 -8.03
CA HIS A 95 4.46 3.14 -8.10
C HIS A 95 5.14 4.21 -8.92
N ASP A 96 6.22 4.77 -8.40
CA ASP A 96 7.02 5.75 -9.13
C ASP A 96 7.89 5.10 -10.23
N GLU A 97 8.68 5.92 -10.91
CA GLU A 97 9.57 5.49 -11.99
C GLU A 97 10.59 4.45 -11.50
N GLN A 98 11.05 4.60 -10.25
CA GLN A 98 11.96 3.71 -9.54
C GLN A 98 11.26 2.48 -8.95
N HIS A 99 9.96 2.30 -9.21
CA HIS A 99 9.13 1.19 -8.72
C HIS A 99 9.01 1.17 -7.19
N VAL A 100 9.10 2.34 -6.56
CA VAL A 100 8.84 2.53 -5.14
C VAL A 100 7.36 2.79 -4.94
N GLN A 101 6.79 2.10 -3.95
CA GLN A 101 5.39 2.24 -3.59
C GLN A 101 5.10 3.59 -2.94
N ARG A 102 4.04 4.26 -3.41
CA ARG A 102 3.51 5.52 -2.88
C ARG A 102 2.03 5.37 -2.54
N PHE A 103 1.59 5.92 -1.41
CA PHE A 103 0.18 5.88 -1.00
C PHE A 103 -0.57 7.13 -1.47
N ASP A 104 -0.47 7.39 -2.77
CA ASP A 104 -1.11 8.50 -3.47
C ASP A 104 -1.62 8.03 -4.83
N ASP A 105 -2.29 8.94 -5.55
CA ASP A 105 -2.80 8.70 -6.90
C ASP A 105 -1.84 9.24 -7.99
N SER A 106 -0.53 9.35 -7.69
CA SER A 106 0.46 9.93 -8.63
C SER A 106 0.61 9.16 -9.95
N ALA A 107 0.35 7.85 -9.95
CA ALA A 107 0.40 7.03 -11.15
C ALA A 107 -0.94 6.99 -11.91
N LEU A 108 -1.98 7.64 -11.41
CA LEU A 108 -3.29 7.68 -12.06
C LEU A 108 -3.20 8.48 -13.37
N ARG A 109 -3.67 7.89 -14.45
CA ARG A 109 -3.75 8.54 -15.77
C ARG A 109 -5.19 8.76 -16.15
N TYR A 110 -5.46 9.91 -16.76
CA TYR A 110 -6.78 10.24 -17.27
C TYR A 110 -6.87 9.82 -18.74
N TYR A 111 -8.03 9.30 -19.11
CA TYR A 111 -8.31 8.99 -20.50
C TYR A 111 -8.35 10.28 -21.32
N VAL A 112 -7.61 10.30 -22.41
CA VAL A 112 -7.64 11.34 -23.43
C VAL A 112 -7.86 10.63 -24.76
N GLU A 113 -8.81 11.12 -25.54
CA GLU A 113 -9.15 10.52 -26.83
C GLU A 113 -7.89 10.38 -27.70
N PRO A 114 -7.55 9.17 -28.17
CA PRO A 114 -6.32 8.96 -28.90
C PRO A 114 -6.39 9.63 -30.28
N PRO A 115 -5.28 10.25 -30.75
CA PRO A 115 -5.22 10.74 -32.11
C PRO A 115 -5.33 9.58 -33.10
N ARG A 116 -6.13 9.76 -34.16
CA ARG A 116 -6.30 8.76 -35.21
C ARG A 116 -4.99 8.56 -35.96
N GLY A 117 -4.62 7.31 -36.23
CA GLY A 117 -3.37 6.98 -36.93
C GLY A 117 -2.10 7.13 -36.06
N ALA A 118 -2.24 7.12 -34.72
CA ALA A 118 -1.09 7.12 -33.83
C ALA A 118 -0.14 5.95 -34.12
N ARG A 119 1.15 6.28 -34.27
CA ARG A 119 2.23 5.31 -34.44
C ARG A 119 2.59 4.68 -33.09
N LEU A 120 2.17 3.43 -32.86
CA LEU A 120 2.43 2.69 -31.62
C LEU A 120 3.87 2.14 -31.53
N ASP A 121 4.57 2.07 -32.67
CA ASP A 121 5.97 1.70 -32.78
C ASP A 121 6.92 2.84 -32.39
N TYR A 122 6.42 4.08 -32.36
CA TYR A 122 7.22 5.26 -32.06
C TYR A 122 7.78 5.22 -30.62
N GLY A 123 9.10 5.29 -30.49
CA GLY A 123 9.77 5.31 -29.19
C GLY A 123 10.06 3.94 -28.59
N TYR A 124 9.95 2.85 -29.36
CA TYR A 124 10.35 1.51 -28.95
C TYR A 124 11.77 1.47 -28.38
N ASP A 125 12.71 2.17 -29.01
CA ASP A 125 14.12 2.21 -28.56
C ASP A 125 14.32 2.89 -27.19
N ARG A 126 13.35 3.69 -26.75
CA ARG A 126 13.35 4.35 -25.42
C ARG A 126 12.52 3.58 -24.39
N TRP A 127 11.96 2.43 -24.74
CA TRP A 127 11.11 1.68 -23.84
C TRP A 127 11.91 1.10 -22.68
N ILE A 128 11.56 1.52 -21.47
CA ILE A 128 12.16 1.00 -20.24
C ILE A 128 11.35 -0.23 -19.81
N ARG A 129 11.84 -1.43 -20.15
CA ARG A 129 11.26 -2.69 -19.67
C ARG A 129 11.65 -2.91 -18.21
N LYS A 130 10.66 -2.99 -17.34
CA LYS A 130 10.87 -3.38 -15.93
C LYS A 130 11.17 -4.89 -15.85
N PRO A 131 12.08 -5.32 -14.96
CA PRO A 131 12.38 -6.74 -14.78
C PRO A 131 11.15 -7.48 -14.24
N ASP A 132 10.91 -8.68 -14.75
CA ASP A 132 9.80 -9.52 -14.34
C ASP A 132 10.10 -10.15 -12.97
N VAL A 133 9.73 -9.46 -11.90
CA VAL A 133 9.83 -9.98 -10.53
C VAL A 133 8.61 -10.84 -10.23
N ARG A 134 8.80 -11.95 -9.50
CA ARG A 134 7.68 -12.77 -9.03
C ARG A 134 6.66 -11.91 -8.28
N GLY A 135 5.37 -12.16 -8.54
CA GLY A 135 4.23 -11.41 -8.00
C GLY A 135 4.12 -11.49 -6.48
N ARG A 136 4.92 -10.67 -5.80
CA ARG A 136 4.95 -10.51 -4.35
C ARG A 136 3.66 -9.86 -3.87
N LEU A 137 3.21 -10.22 -2.66
CA LEU A 137 2.02 -9.62 -2.03
C LEU A 137 2.35 -8.35 -1.23
N ASP A 138 3.64 -8.01 -1.06
CA ASP A 138 4.04 -6.95 -0.13
C ASP A 138 3.44 -5.58 -0.47
N GLY A 139 3.30 -5.24 -1.76
CA GLY A 139 2.61 -4.01 -2.14
C GLY A 139 1.17 -3.97 -1.63
N LEU A 140 0.43 -5.08 -1.73
CA LEU A 140 -0.94 -5.18 -1.20
C LEU A 140 -0.95 -5.12 0.33
N LEU A 141 -0.05 -5.86 0.99
CA LEU A 141 0.01 -5.92 2.45
C LEU A 141 0.40 -4.57 3.06
N ASN A 142 1.39 -3.89 2.48
CA ASN A 142 1.78 -2.54 2.88
C ASN A 142 0.63 -1.55 2.75
N ALA A 143 -0.16 -1.63 1.68
CA ALA A 143 -1.33 -0.76 1.50
C ALA A 143 -2.44 -1.02 2.54
N ILE A 144 -2.65 -2.27 2.94
CA ILE A 144 -3.56 -2.62 4.02
C ILE A 144 -3.02 -2.12 5.37
N CYS A 145 -1.72 -2.28 5.63
CA CYS A 145 -1.09 -1.76 6.84
C CYS A 145 -1.20 -0.23 6.93
N GLU A 146 -0.98 0.48 5.82
CA GLU A 146 -1.14 1.94 5.77
C GLU A 146 -2.59 2.35 6.05
N LEU A 147 -3.54 1.67 5.41
CA LEU A 147 -4.97 1.93 5.60
C LEU A 147 -5.42 1.76 7.06
N LYS A 148 -4.88 0.75 7.75
CA LYS A 148 -5.20 0.45 9.15
C LYS A 148 -4.67 1.50 10.15
N LYS A 149 -3.76 2.39 9.74
CA LYS A 149 -3.30 3.50 10.59
C LYS A 149 -4.40 4.53 10.85
N ASP A 150 -5.36 4.64 9.94
CA ASP A 150 -6.54 5.49 10.09
C ASP A 150 -7.71 4.64 10.62
N PRO A 151 -8.16 4.82 11.88
CA PRO A 151 -9.21 4.00 12.47
C PRO A 151 -10.55 4.11 11.73
N ALA A 152 -10.83 5.24 11.07
CA ALA A 152 -12.05 5.40 10.28
C ALA A 152 -12.04 4.52 9.03
N LYS A 153 -10.85 4.31 8.43
CA LYS A 153 -10.67 3.46 7.25
C LYS A 153 -10.41 2.01 7.60
N ALA A 154 -9.85 1.72 8.77
CA ALA A 154 -9.59 0.35 9.22
C ALA A 154 -10.86 -0.52 9.22
N ALA A 155 -12.01 0.04 9.60
CA ALA A 155 -13.30 -0.64 9.60
C ALA A 155 -13.80 -1.07 8.21
N SER A 156 -13.21 -0.55 7.13
CA SER A 156 -13.56 -0.93 5.75
C SER A 156 -12.89 -2.22 5.26
N VAL A 157 -11.91 -2.74 6.02
CA VAL A 157 -11.24 -4.02 5.72
C VAL A 157 -11.91 -5.13 6.52
N PRO A 158 -12.60 -6.09 5.89
CA PRO A 158 -13.16 -7.24 6.60
C PRO A 158 -12.05 -8.10 7.20
N ASP A 159 -12.25 -8.62 8.41
CA ASP A 159 -11.32 -9.55 9.05
C ASP A 159 -11.32 -10.93 8.37
N ASN A 160 -12.41 -11.27 7.68
CA ASN A 160 -12.60 -12.51 6.95
C ASN A 160 -12.53 -12.28 5.42
N GLY A 161 -11.34 -12.40 4.84
CA GLY A 161 -11.16 -12.18 3.41
C GLY A 161 -9.93 -12.85 2.81
N VAL A 162 -9.95 -13.00 1.49
CA VAL A 162 -8.80 -13.47 0.70
C VAL A 162 -8.14 -12.25 0.07
N VAL A 163 -6.85 -12.05 0.34
CA VAL A 163 -6.04 -10.98 -0.27
C VAL A 163 -5.18 -11.57 -1.37
N CYS A 164 -5.39 -11.14 -2.61
CA CYS A 164 -4.62 -11.59 -3.75
C CYS A 164 -4.63 -10.54 -4.86
N TRP A 165 -3.72 -10.69 -5.83
CA TRP A 165 -3.79 -9.92 -7.07
C TRP A 165 -4.96 -10.38 -7.92
N ARG A 166 -5.64 -9.44 -8.59
CA ARG A 166 -6.72 -9.74 -9.55
C ARG A 166 -6.33 -10.83 -10.56
N GLY A 167 -5.09 -10.81 -11.04
CA GLY A 167 -4.59 -11.79 -12.01
C GLY A 167 -4.56 -13.23 -11.50
N ILE A 168 -4.53 -13.46 -10.18
CA ILE A 168 -4.62 -14.80 -9.59
C ILE A 168 -6.05 -15.33 -9.68
N MET A 169 -7.06 -14.51 -9.37
CA MET A 169 -8.47 -14.91 -9.47
C MET A 169 -8.97 -15.07 -10.91
N THR A 170 -8.26 -14.49 -11.88
CA THR A 170 -8.59 -14.62 -13.31
C THR A 170 -8.10 -15.95 -13.91
N LYS A 171 -7.08 -16.56 -13.30
CA LYS A 171 -6.57 -17.87 -13.70
C LYS A 171 -7.43 -18.98 -13.11
#